data_AF-A0A6N0I0Y1-F1
#
_entry.id   AF-A0A6N0I0Y1-F1
#
_cell.length_a   1.000
_cell.length_b   1.000
_cell.length_c   1.000
_cell.angle_alpha   90.00
_cell.angle_beta   90.00
_cell.angle_gamma   90.00
#
_symmetry.space_group_name_H-M   'P 1'
#
loop_
_entity.id
_entity.type
_entity.pdbx_description
1 polymer ?
#
loop_
_entity_poly.entity_id
_entity_poly.type
_entity_poly.pdbx_seq_one_letter_code
_entity_poly.pdbx_strand_id
1 'polypeptide(L)' 'MTQDLPELGLFDVIFLRNVMIYFSQDVKRQVLKHLMKRLRPDGYLVIGHSETLNGLETGMRAVVPSIYQMP' A
#
# COMPACT_ATOMS: atom_id res chain seq x y z
N MET A 1 -2.44 -25.85 11.91
CA MET A 1 -1.33 -25.11 12.54
C MET A 1 -1.00 -23.94 11.65
N THR A 2 -1.62 -22.78 11.86
CA THR A 2 -1.14 -21.54 11.25
C THR A 2 0.11 -21.16 12.03
N GLN A 3 1.27 -21.38 11.44
CA GLN A 3 2.51 -20.83 11.97
C GLN A 3 2.37 -19.31 11.96
N ASP A 4 2.70 -18.65 13.08
CA ASP A 4 2.77 -17.20 13.12
C ASP A 4 3.75 -16.75 12.03
N LEU A 5 3.32 -15.76 11.25
CA LEU A 5 4.20 -15.14 10.28
C LEU A 5 5.42 -14.59 11.03
N PRO A 6 6.65 -14.85 10.58
CA PRO A 6 7.83 -14.23 11.16
C PRO A 6 7.67 -12.72 11.14
N GLU A 7 8.28 -12.03 12.10
CA GLU A 7 8.15 -10.57 12.19
C GLU A 7 8.59 -9.93 10.86
N LEU A 8 7.61 -9.45 10.08
CA LEU A 8 7.87 -8.89 8.77
C LEU A 8 8.59 -7.55 8.96
N GLY A 9 9.80 -7.42 8.43
CA GLY A 9 10.57 -6.18 8.48
C GLY A 9 9.95 -5.04 7.67
N LEU A 10 10.79 -4.08 7.30
CA LEU A 10 10.41 -3.05 6.33
C LEU A 10 10.66 -3.54 4.90
N PHE A 11 9.86 -3.04 3.96
CA PHE A 11 9.95 -3.38 2.55
C PHE A 11 10.41 -2.18 1.73
N ASP A 12 11.22 -2.42 0.70
CA ASP A 12 11.54 -1.43 -0.32
C ASP A 12 10.38 -1.27 -1.31
N VAL A 13 9.62 -2.34 -1.57
CA VAL A 13 8.48 -2.35 -2.49
C VAL A 13 7.34 -3.21 -1.94
N ILE A 14 6.12 -2.69 -1.99
CA ILE A 14 4.88 -3.41 -1.66
C ILE A 14 3.99 -3.47 -2.91
N PHE A 15 3.48 -4.66 -3.23
CA PHE A 15 2.51 -4.85 -4.30
C PHE A 15 1.12 -5.10 -3.70
N LEU A 16 0.17 -4.22 -4.01
CA LEU A 16 -1.22 -4.32 -3.58
C LEU A 16 -2.13 -4.15 -4.79
N ARG A 17 -2.15 -5.17 -5.65
CA ARG A 17 -2.81 -5.14 -6.96
C ARG A 17 -4.06 -6.00 -6.96
N ASN A 18 -5.13 -5.50 -7.59
CA ASN A 18 -6.38 -6.23 -7.86
C ASN A 18 -7.15 -6.68 -6.61
N VAL A 19 -6.92 -6.03 -5.47
CA VAL A 19 -7.54 -6.40 -4.18
C VAL A 19 -8.27 -5.22 -3.53
N MET A 20 -7.79 -3.99 -3.73
CA MET A 20 -8.42 -2.82 -3.11
C MET A 20 -9.80 -2.54 -3.69
N ILE A 21 -10.10 -2.98 -4.92
CA ILE A 21 -11.42 -2.80 -5.55
C ILE A 21 -12.56 -3.45 -4.75
N TYR A 22 -12.28 -4.41 -3.87
CA TYR A 22 -13.27 -5.09 -3.04
C TYR A 22 -13.54 -4.40 -1.70
N PHE A 23 -12.77 -3.36 -1.36
CA PHE A 23 -12.83 -2.71 -0.06
C PHE A 23 -13.59 -1.39 -0.09
N SER A 24 -14.33 -1.11 0.98
CA SER A 24 -14.87 0.22 1.24
C SER A 24 -13.75 1.25 1.43
N GLN A 25 -14.07 2.54 1.32
CA GLN A 25 -13.06 3.58 1.54
C GLN A 25 -12.40 3.49 2.93
N ASP A 26 -13.18 3.21 3.98
CA ASP A 26 -12.64 3.11 5.34
C ASP A 26 -11.66 1.94 5.47
N VAL A 27 -11.98 0.79 4.87
CA VAL A 27 -11.09 -0.38 4.86
C VAL A 27 -9.83 -0.07 4.05
N LYS A 28 -9.95 0.60 2.89
CA LYS A 28 -8.77 1.04 2.11
C LYS A 28 -7.84 1.92 2.94
N ARG A 29 -8.38 2.91 3.66
CA ARG A 29 -7.61 3.80 4.55
C ARG A 29 -6.84 3.01 5.60
N GLN A 30 -7.52 2.07 6.25
CA GLN A 30 -6.88 1.23 7.27
C GLN A 30 -5.78 0.36 6.67
N VAL A 31 -6.02 -0.33 5.56
CA VAL A 31 -5.03 -1.18 4.90
C VAL A 31 -3.79 -0.37 4.51
N LEU A 32 -3.98 0.76 3.83
CA LEU A 32 -2.87 1.62 3.43
C LEU A 32 -2.08 2.13 4.63
N LYS A 33 -2.75 2.59 5.69
CA LYS A 33 -2.10 3.05 6.93
C LYS A 33 -1.19 1.97 7.55
N HIS A 34 -1.59 0.69 7.49
CA HIS A 34 -0.76 -0.40 7.99
C HIS A 34 0.42 -0.70 7.06
N LEU A 35 0.19 -0.70 5.74
CA LEU A 35 1.26 -0.96 4.76
C LEU A 35 2.33 0.13 4.76
N MET A 36 1.93 1.39 4.89
CA MET A 36 2.87 2.52 4.93
C MET A 36 3.83 2.46 6.12
N LYS A 37 3.39 1.93 7.27
CA LYS A 37 4.27 1.68 8.43
C LYS A 37 5.33 0.61 8.17
N ARG A 38 5.12 -0.23 7.16
CA ARG A 38 6.04 -1.31 6.76
C ARG A 38 6.82 -0.95 5.50
N LEU A 39 6.60 0.22 4.90
CA LEU A 39 7.35 0.68 3.75
C LEU A 39 8.53 1.53 4.25
N ARG A 40 9.71 1.32 3.68
CA ARG A 40 10.87 2.16 3.97
C ARG A 40 10.65 3.58 3.44
N PRO A 41 11.33 4.60 4.00
CA PRO A 41 11.54 5.86 3.29
C PRO A 41 12.09 5.57 1.89
N ASP A 42 11.65 6.34 0.89
CA ASP A 42 11.91 6.13 -0.54
C ASP A 42 11.34 4.85 -1.15
N GLY A 43 10.63 4.02 -0.37
CA GLY A 43 10.02 2.78 -0.85
C GLY A 43 8.79 3.00 -1.73
N TYR A 44 8.40 1.96 -2.48
CA TYR A 44 7.34 2.05 -3.49
C TYR A 44 6.13 1.19 -3.17
N LEU A 45 4.93 1.73 -3.43
CA LEU A 45 3.67 0.99 -3.48
C LEU A 45 3.20 0.88 -4.92
N VAL A 46 2.94 -0.34 -5.38
CA VAL A 46 2.42 -0.64 -6.71
C VAL A 46 1.02 -1.20 -6.61
N ILE A 47 0.07 -0.56 -7.29
CA ILE A 47 -1.35 -0.96 -7.31
C ILE A 47 -1.79 -1.43 -8.70
N GLY A 48 -3.00 -1.95 -8.82
CA GLY A 48 -3.60 -2.35 -10.09
C GLY A 48 -3.97 -1.15 -10.97
N HIS A 49 -4.15 -1.40 -12.27
CA HIS A 49 -4.54 -0.36 -13.23
C HIS A 49 -5.94 0.21 -12.98
N SER A 50 -6.86 -0.61 -12.47
CA SER A 50 -8.23 -0.19 -12.13
C SER A 50 -8.33 0.35 -10.70
N GLU A 51 -7.22 0.51 -9.99
CA GLU A 51 -7.17 0.94 -8.61
C GLU A 51 -6.63 2.37 -8.52
N THR A 52 -7.17 3.14 -7.58
CA THR A 52 -6.75 4.52 -7.33
C THR A 52 -6.70 4.82 -5.84
N LEU A 53 -5.75 5.68 -5.45
CA LEU A 53 -5.63 6.24 -4.11
C LEU A 53 -6.30 7.62 -3.98
N ASN A 54 -7.05 8.05 -4.99
CA ASN A 54 -7.73 9.34 -4.99
C ASN A 54 -8.68 9.49 -3.78
N GLY A 55 -8.60 10.64 -3.11
CA GLY A 55 -9.40 10.93 -1.90
C GLY A 55 -8.90 10.24 -0.63
N LEU A 56 -7.72 9.61 -0.68
CA LEU A 56 -7.03 9.05 0.48
C LEU A 56 -5.80 9.91 0.78
N GLU A 57 -5.77 10.50 1.97
CA GLU A 57 -4.56 11.15 2.49
C GLU A 57 -3.55 10.07 2.85
N THR A 58 -2.69 9.76 1.89
CA THR A 58 -1.63 8.77 2.07
C THR A 58 -0.32 9.44 2.49
N GLY A 59 -0.03 10.63 1.98
CA GLY A 59 1.30 11.23 2.12
C GLY A 59 2.33 10.62 1.16
N MET A 60 1.91 9.74 0.25
CA MET A 60 2.77 9.23 -0.82
C MET A 60 2.78 10.17 -2.03
N ARG A 61 3.91 10.23 -2.71
CA ARG A 61 4.06 10.92 -3.98
C ARG A 61 3.71 9.98 -5.13
N ALA A 62 2.74 10.35 -5.97
CA ALA A 62 2.49 9.64 -7.22
C ALA A 62 3.68 9.85 -8.18
N VAL A 63 4.29 8.77 -8.66
CA VAL A 63 5.46 8.83 -9.56
C VAL A 63 5.01 8.64 -11.02
N VAL A 64 4.25 7.57 -11.26
CA VAL A 64 3.60 7.25 -12.54
C VAL A 64 2.26 6.57 -12.23
N PRO A 65 1.36 6.35 -13.22
CA PRO A 65 0.11 5.64 -12.97
C PRO A 65 0.34 4.32 -12.21
N SER A 66 -0.45 4.13 -11.15
CA SER A 66 -0.39 2.96 -10.27
C SER A 66 0.90 2.75 -9.46
N ILE A 67 1.87 3.68 -9.49
CA ILE A 67 3.10 3.62 -8.68
C ILE A 67 3.24 4.87 -7.82
N TYR A 68 3.38 4.65 -6.51
CA TYR A 68 3.50 5.69 -5.50
C TYR A 68 4.76 5.46 -4.69
N GLN A 69 5.41 6.54 -4.27
CA GLN A 69 6.62 6.49 -3.46
C GLN A 69 6.37 7.12 -2.09
N MET A 70 6.89 6.49 -1.04
CA MET A 70 6.97 7.06 0.29
C MET A 70 8.10 8.12 0.31
N PRO A 71 7.80 9.39 0.59
CA PRO A 71 8.83 10.41 0.75
C PRO A 71 9.64 10.23 2.04
#